data_AF-A0A6F9B9T6-F1
#
_entry.id   AF-A0A6F9B9T6-F1
#
_cell.length_a   1.000
_cell.length_b   1.000
_cell.length_c   1.000
_cell.angle_alpha   90.00
_cell.angle_beta   90.00
_cell.angle_gamma   90.00
#
_symmetry.space_group_name_H-M   'P 1'
#
loop_
_entity.id
_entity.type
_entity.pdbx_description
1 polymer ?
#
loop_
_entity_poly.entity_id
_entity_poly.type
_entity_poly.pdbx_seq_one_letter_code
_entity_poly.pdbx_strand_id
1 'polypeptide(L)'
;MEVTSRMFGKPKPVYYGTVAPCPHFSASGDAAALEKAIEAKGLDEDVIMTVLVKRSNGQRQQIKRVYEQSTGHMSHNIALTDDLKSALRSDLKDVVLALLMTPDQFDAHQLRQATK
;
A
#
# COMPACT_ATOMS: atom_id res chain seq x y z
N MET A 1 17.43 50.54 3.07
CA MET A 1 16.75 49.64 4.03
C MET A 1 16.13 48.52 3.23
N GLU A 2 16.32 47.31 3.73
CA GLU A 2 16.42 46.06 2.97
C GLU A 2 15.14 45.62 2.26
N VAL A 3 15.34 45.14 1.04
CA VAL A 3 14.35 44.41 0.25
C VAL A 3 14.32 42.98 0.78
N THR A 4 13.44 42.69 1.74
CA THR A 4 13.26 41.31 2.25
C THR A 4 12.41 40.49 1.29
N SER A 5 13.11 39.94 0.31
CA SER A 5 12.88 38.68 -0.40
C SER A 5 11.69 37.87 0.12
N ARG A 6 10.53 37.98 -0.56
CA ARG A 6 9.46 36.99 -0.45
C ARG A 6 10.00 35.68 -1.01
N MET A 7 10.19 34.71 -0.11
CA MET A 7 10.44 33.30 -0.41
C MET A 7 9.28 32.73 -1.24
N PHE A 8 9.29 32.93 -2.54
CA PHE A 8 8.44 32.18 -3.46
C PHE A 8 9.04 30.77 -3.61
N GLY A 9 8.76 29.92 -2.61
CA GLY A 9 8.90 28.48 -2.79
C GLY A 9 8.05 28.09 -3.99
N LYS A 10 8.63 27.34 -4.95
CA LYS A 10 7.92 26.91 -6.16
C LYS A 10 6.57 26.30 -5.74
N PRO A 11 5.44 26.69 -6.38
CA PRO A 11 4.15 26.14 -6.05
C PRO A 11 4.21 24.63 -6.18
N LYS A 12 3.81 23.92 -5.12
CA LYS A 12 3.78 22.46 -5.11
C LYS A 12 2.84 22.03 -6.25
N PRO A 13 3.26 21.15 -7.17
CA PRO A 13 2.44 20.77 -8.32
C PRO A 13 1.11 20.21 -7.83
N VAL A 14 0.02 20.62 -8.48
CA VAL A 14 -1.33 20.17 -8.16
C VAL A 14 -1.41 18.67 -8.45
N TYR A 15 -1.77 17.88 -7.43
CA TYR A 15 -1.99 16.45 -7.57
C TYR A 15 -3.42 16.20 -8.05
N TYR A 16 -3.59 15.57 -9.21
CA TYR A 16 -4.90 15.28 -9.81
C TYR A 16 -5.42 13.88 -9.49
N GLY A 17 -4.66 13.05 -8.77
CA GLY A 17 -5.11 11.72 -8.39
C GLY A 17 -6.13 11.75 -7.26
N THR A 18 -7.00 10.75 -7.23
CA THR A 18 -8.02 10.58 -6.17
C THR A 18 -7.43 10.11 -4.84
N VAL A 19 -6.30 9.39 -4.88
CA VAL A 19 -5.59 8.88 -3.70
C VAL A 19 -4.33 9.71 -3.45
N ALA A 20 -4.45 10.74 -2.63
CA ALA A 20 -3.30 11.56 -2.21
C ALA A 20 -2.48 10.87 -1.10
N PRO A 21 -1.18 11.19 -0.95
CA PRO A 21 -0.39 10.74 0.19
C PRO A 21 -1.03 11.17 1.52
N CYS A 22 -1.20 10.23 2.45
CA CYS A 22 -1.76 10.57 3.76
C CYS A 22 -0.75 11.38 4.60
N PRO A 23 -1.14 12.55 5.15
CA PRO A 23 -0.22 13.45 5.87
C PRO A 23 0.25 12.92 7.23
N HIS A 24 -0.55 12.12 7.94
CA HIS A 24 -0.23 11.53 9.24
C HIS A 24 -0.04 10.01 9.14
N PHE A 25 0.79 9.60 8.18
CA PHE A 25 1.01 8.20 7.87
C PHE A 25 1.96 7.52 8.87
N SER A 26 1.54 6.35 9.35
CA SER A 26 2.37 5.44 10.16
C SER A 26 2.37 4.06 9.52
N ALA A 27 3.51 3.70 8.91
CA ALA A 27 3.66 2.40 8.26
C ALA A 27 3.53 1.23 9.23
N SER A 28 4.06 1.38 10.46
CA SER A 28 3.96 0.35 11.50
C SER A 28 2.54 0.21 12.04
N GLY A 29 1.81 1.32 12.19
CA GLY A 29 0.41 1.29 12.62
C GLY A 29 -0.49 0.59 11.59
N ASP A 30 -0.30 0.91 10.31
CA ASP A 30 -1.04 0.25 9.23
C ASP A 30 -0.65 -1.22 9.08
N ALA A 31 0.65 -1.56 9.22
CA ALA A 31 1.11 -2.95 9.18
C ALA A 31 0.49 -3.79 10.31
N ALA A 32 0.50 -3.29 11.55
CA ALA A 32 -0.12 -3.98 12.69
C ALA A 32 -1.65 -4.11 12.53
N ALA A 33 -2.30 -3.12 11.92
CA ALA A 33 -3.72 -3.20 11.60
C ALA A 33 -4.01 -4.29 10.55
N LEU A 34 -3.15 -4.42 9.53
CA LEU A 34 -3.26 -5.49 8.53
C LEU A 34 -3.00 -6.88 9.13
N GLU A 35 -1.99 -7.02 9.98
CA GLU A 35 -1.68 -8.27 10.69
C GLU A 35 -2.88 -8.73 11.51
N LYS A 36 -3.43 -7.84 12.34
CA LYS A 36 -4.62 -8.13 13.14
C LYS A 36 -5.84 -8.47 12.27
N ALA A 37 -6.00 -7.81 11.12
CA ALA A 37 -7.10 -8.07 10.20
C ALA A 37 -6.98 -9.44 9.52
N ILE A 38 -5.76 -9.89 9.22
CA ILE A 38 -5.48 -11.20 8.63
C ILE A 38 -5.65 -12.31 9.67
N GLU A 39 -5.20 -12.10 10.91
CA GLU A 39 -5.33 -13.07 12.01
C GLU A 39 -6.74 -13.18 12.60
N ALA A 40 -7.62 -12.20 12.31
CA ALA A 40 -9.00 -12.22 12.78
C ALA A 40 -9.71 -13.50 12.31
N LYS A 41 -10.50 -14.10 13.21
CA LYS A 41 -11.28 -15.32 12.92
C LYS A 41 -12.33 -15.03 11.85
N GLY A 42 -11.97 -15.24 10.58
CA GLY A 42 -12.81 -14.93 9.42
C GLY A 42 -12.24 -13.88 8.45
N LEU A 43 -11.07 -13.30 8.74
CA LEU A 43 -10.43 -12.19 8.02
C LEU A 43 -11.30 -10.92 7.93
N ASP A 44 -10.73 -9.77 8.32
CA ASP A 44 -11.42 -8.48 8.26
C ASP A 44 -11.11 -7.75 6.94
N GLU A 45 -11.89 -8.08 5.90
CA GLU A 45 -11.76 -7.51 4.54
C GLU A 45 -11.90 -5.98 4.54
N ASP A 46 -12.80 -5.44 5.38
CA ASP A 46 -13.11 -4.02 5.45
C ASP A 46 -11.92 -3.20 5.98
N VAL A 47 -11.22 -3.72 7.00
CA VAL A 47 -10.01 -3.09 7.53
C VAL A 47 -8.90 -3.09 6.49
N ILE A 48 -8.67 -4.23 5.82
CA ILE A 48 -7.65 -4.35 4.76
C ILE A 48 -7.93 -3.35 3.64
N MET A 49 -9.17 -3.29 3.16
CA MET A 49 -9.57 -2.37 2.10
C MET A 49 -9.40 -0.92 2.56
N THR A 50 -9.90 -0.57 3.74
CA THR A 50 -9.86 0.80 4.27
C THR A 50 -8.43 1.32 4.41
N VAL A 51 -7.50 0.47 4.86
CA VAL A 51 -6.08 0.81 4.95
C VAL A 51 -5.52 1.01 3.54
N LEU A 52 -5.67 0.04 2.63
CA LEU A 52 -4.98 0.10 1.33
C LEU A 52 -5.53 1.22 0.42
N VAL A 53 -6.86 1.42 0.33
CA VAL A 53 -7.43 2.41 -0.61
C VAL A 53 -7.16 3.86 -0.21
N LYS A 54 -6.85 4.13 1.06
CA LYS A 54 -6.56 5.47 1.59
C LYS A 54 -5.07 5.82 1.62
N ARG A 55 -4.20 4.92 1.16
CA ARG A 55 -2.74 5.12 1.13
C ARG A 55 -2.25 5.19 -0.29
N SER A 56 -1.32 6.11 -0.54
CA SER A 56 -0.64 6.20 -1.83
C SER A 56 0.21 4.95 -2.10
N ASN A 57 0.54 4.67 -3.36
CA ASN A 57 1.33 3.48 -3.71
C ASN A 57 2.68 3.44 -2.95
N GLY A 58 3.40 4.56 -2.88
CA GLY A 58 4.66 4.64 -2.11
C GLY A 58 4.47 4.33 -0.62
N GLN A 59 3.36 4.76 -0.02
CA GLN A 59 3.02 4.39 1.36
C GLN A 59 2.69 2.91 1.49
N ARG A 60 1.98 2.30 0.52
CA ARG A 60 1.72 0.86 0.51
C ARG A 60 3.00 0.03 0.42
N GLN A 61 3.99 0.47 -0.36
CA GLN A 61 5.31 -0.18 -0.39
C GLN A 61 6.01 -0.11 0.97
N GLN A 62 5.90 1.02 1.67
CA GLN A 62 6.42 1.18 3.03
C GLN A 62 5.70 0.24 4.02
N ILE A 63 4.37 0.14 3.94
CA ILE A 63 3.57 -0.78 4.78
C ILE A 63 4.02 -2.22 4.54
N LYS A 64 4.11 -2.64 3.27
CA LYS A 64 4.56 -3.99 2.90
C LYS A 64 5.92 -4.32 3.53
N ARG A 65 6.89 -3.41 3.40
CA ARG A 65 8.22 -3.58 3.99
C ARG A 65 8.16 -3.70 5.52
N VAL A 66 7.38 -2.87 6.20
CA VAL A 66 7.29 -2.88 7.66
C VAL A 66 6.57 -4.13 8.16
N TYR A 67 5.50 -4.55 7.47
CA TYR A 67 4.79 -5.79 7.76
C TYR A 67 5.74 -6.99 7.68
N GLU A 68 6.48 -7.13 6.58
CA GLU A 68 7.44 -8.22 6.39
C GLU A 68 8.56 -8.21 7.45
N GLN A 69 8.94 -7.03 7.96
CA GLN A 69 9.89 -6.90 9.05
C GLN A 69 9.30 -7.27 10.41
N SER A 70 8.02 -6.95 10.67
CA SER A 70 7.35 -7.21 11.95
C SER A 70 6.92 -8.67 12.11
N THR A 71 6.45 -9.31 11.03
CA THR A 71 5.99 -10.71 11.04
C THR A 71 7.15 -11.73 11.00
N GLY A 72 8.40 -11.27 10.97
CA GLY A 72 9.58 -12.12 11.18
C GLY A 72 10.09 -12.88 9.95
N HIS A 73 10.12 -12.25 8.77
CA HIS A 73 10.67 -12.84 7.52
C HIS A 73 12.20 -12.98 7.47
N MET A 74 12.79 -13.66 8.46
CA MET A 74 14.05 -14.37 8.28
C MET A 74 13.89 -15.90 8.20
N SER A 75 12.72 -16.50 8.50
CA SER A 75 12.63 -17.97 8.61
C SER A 75 11.62 -18.69 7.72
N HIS A 76 10.60 -18.05 7.15
CA HIS A 76 9.76 -18.64 6.09
C HIS A 76 9.27 -17.54 5.15
N ASN A 77 9.30 -17.76 3.85
CA ASN A 77 8.92 -16.81 2.80
C ASN A 77 7.39 -16.59 2.79
N ILE A 78 6.86 -15.70 3.63
CA ILE A 78 5.43 -15.35 3.68
C ILE A 78 5.32 -13.84 3.41
N ALA A 79 5.27 -13.45 2.15
CA ALA A 79 5.05 -12.04 1.84
C ALA A 79 3.64 -11.62 2.28
N LEU A 80 3.42 -10.34 2.64
CA LEU A 80 2.08 -9.78 2.86
C LEU A 80 1.11 -10.16 1.72
N THR A 81 1.63 -10.23 0.50
CA THR A 81 0.88 -10.66 -0.68
C THR A 81 0.44 -12.12 -0.64
N ASP A 82 1.20 -13.01 -0.03
CA ASP A 82 0.86 -14.44 0.07
C ASP A 82 -0.20 -14.67 1.16
N ASP A 83 -0.06 -13.99 2.30
CA ASP A 83 -1.09 -14.00 3.36
C ASP A 83 -2.44 -13.55 2.80
N LEU A 84 -2.46 -12.38 2.15
CA LEU A 84 -3.67 -11.84 1.54
C LEU A 84 -4.20 -12.72 0.40
N LYS A 85 -3.32 -13.36 -0.37
CA LYS A 85 -3.73 -14.29 -1.44
C LYS A 85 -4.39 -15.55 -0.91
N SER A 86 -3.94 -16.05 0.24
CA SER A 86 -4.52 -17.23 0.88
C SER A 86 -5.86 -16.92 1.57
N ALA A 87 -6.01 -15.68 2.03
CA ALA A 87 -7.10 -15.29 2.90
C ALA A 87 -8.25 -14.57 2.16
N LEU A 88 -7.98 -13.88 1.05
CA LEU A 88 -8.99 -13.21 0.21
C LEU A 88 -9.50 -14.09 -0.95
N ARG A 89 -10.74 -13.86 -1.38
CA ARG A 89 -11.39 -14.61 -2.48
C ARG A 89 -11.77 -13.73 -3.67
N SER A 90 -11.94 -14.37 -4.84
CA SER A 90 -12.40 -13.77 -6.12
C SER A 90 -11.73 -12.44 -6.46
N ASP A 91 -12.52 -11.42 -6.79
CA ASP A 91 -12.09 -10.17 -7.41
C ASP A 91 -11.44 -9.24 -6.38
N LEU A 92 -11.86 -9.33 -5.11
CA LEU A 92 -11.27 -8.55 -4.03
C LEU A 92 -9.80 -8.89 -3.86
N LYS A 93 -9.45 -10.18 -3.91
CA LYS A 93 -8.07 -10.65 -3.89
C LYS A 93 -7.25 -10.00 -5.02
N ASP A 94 -7.77 -10.01 -6.24
CA ASP A 94 -7.04 -9.51 -7.40
C ASP A 94 -6.82 -7.99 -7.31
N VAL A 95 -7.82 -7.24 -6.86
CA VAL A 95 -7.71 -5.79 -6.61
C VAL A 95 -6.70 -5.49 -5.49
N VAL A 96 -6.77 -6.19 -4.36
CA VAL A 96 -5.87 -5.97 -3.22
C VAL A 96 -4.42 -6.26 -3.60
N LEU A 97 -4.16 -7.37 -4.30
CA LEU A 97 -2.83 -7.71 -4.78
C LEU A 97 -2.31 -6.69 -5.79
N ALA A 98 -3.16 -6.22 -6.71
CA ALA A 98 -2.82 -5.16 -7.65
C ALA A 98 -2.42 -3.85 -6.94
N LEU A 99 -3.14 -3.46 -5.88
CA LEU A 99 -2.86 -2.25 -5.12
C LEU A 99 -1.51 -2.28 -4.38
N LEU A 100 -0.98 -3.48 -4.10
CA LEU A 100 0.31 -3.71 -3.45
C LEU A 100 1.49 -3.83 -4.43
N MET A 101 1.23 -3.97 -5.73
CA MET A 101 2.28 -3.94 -6.75
C MET A 101 2.79 -2.50 -6.96
N THR A 102 4.05 -2.35 -7.38
CA THR A 102 4.50 -1.07 -7.95
C THR A 102 3.80 -0.84 -9.29
N PRO A 103 3.65 0.42 -9.76
CA PRO A 103 3.02 0.70 -11.05
C PRO A 103 3.63 -0.10 -12.20
N ASP A 104 4.96 -0.15 -12.29
CA ASP A 104 5.68 -0.89 -13.34
C ASP A 104 5.41 -2.40 -13.28
N GLN A 105 5.33 -2.97 -12.06
CA GLN A 105 5.00 -4.38 -11.87
C GLN A 105 3.55 -4.68 -12.27
N PHE A 106 2.63 -3.78 -11.93
CA PHE A 106 1.23 -3.94 -12.29
C PHE A 106 1.04 -3.88 -13.81
N ASP A 107 1.68 -2.93 -14.49
CA ASP A 107 1.63 -2.83 -15.95
C ASP A 107 2.18 -4.09 -16.62
N ALA A 108 3.37 -4.56 -16.20
CA ALA A 108 3.96 -5.80 -16.70
C ALA A 108 3.05 -7.02 -16.45
N HIS A 109 2.42 -7.08 -15.28
CA HIS A 109 1.48 -8.14 -14.91
C HIS A 109 0.23 -8.13 -15.80
N GLN A 110 -0.37 -6.97 -16.05
CA GLN A 110 -1.52 -6.83 -16.95
C GLN A 110 -1.18 -7.19 -18.39
N LEU A 111 -0.03 -6.72 -18.90
CA LEU A 111 0.44 -7.09 -20.24
C LEU A 111 0.58 -8.60 -20.39
N ARG A 112 1.21 -9.25 -19.40
CA ARG A 112 1.36 -10.72 -19.41
C ARG A 112 0.02 -11.45 -19.33
N GLN A 113 -0.95 -10.95 -18.59
CA GLN A 113 -2.27 -11.56 -18.51
C GLN A 113 -3.04 -11.44 -19.83
N ALA A 114 -2.93 -10.30 -20.52
CA ALA A 114 -3.64 -10.04 -21.76
C ALA A 114 -3.09 -10.85 -22.96
N THR A 115 -1.81 -11.22 -22.94
CA THR A 115 -1.14 -11.94 -24.04
C THR A 115 -1.10 -13.46 -23.87
N LYS A 116 -1.54 -13.96 -22.72
CA LYS A 116 -1.52 -15.38 -22.38
C LYS A 116 -2.75 -16.11 -22.91
#